data_AF-A0AAD8BHL8-F1
#
_entry.id   AF-A0AAD8BHL8-F1
#
_cell.length_a   1.000
_cell.length_b   1.000
_cell.length_c   1.000
_cell.angle_alpha   90.00
_cell.angle_beta   90.00
_cell.angle_gamma   90.00
#
_symmetry.space_group_name_H-M   'P 1'
#
loop_
_entity.id
_entity.type
_entity.pdbx_description
1 polymer ?
#
loop_
_entity_poly.entity_id
_entity_poly.type
_entity_poly.pdbx_seq_one_letter_code
_entity_poly.pdbx_strand_id
1 'polypeptide(L)'
;MEHTSFTKLVDSCQTNILATVPLYNPDLFLCAIGCLNIANCTGINYWEATQRCDIVSNNSTSHASIVTNISDCQYYVLVRLL
;
A
#
# COMPACT_ATOMS: atom_id res chain seq x y z
N MET A 1 13.86 -2.10 18.34
CA MET A 1 14.03 -1.76 16.91
C MET A 1 12.73 -2.16 16.25
N GLU A 2 11.94 -1.22 15.73
CA GLU A 2 10.67 -1.54 15.06
C GLU A 2 10.98 -2.15 13.69
N HIS A 3 10.48 -3.36 13.41
CA HIS A 3 10.69 -4.04 12.14
C HIS A 3 9.42 -3.88 11.30
N THR A 4 9.56 -3.31 10.10
CA THR A 4 8.46 -3.21 9.13
C THR A 4 8.67 -4.26 8.05
N SER A 5 7.66 -5.10 7.83
CA SER A 5 7.65 -6.13 6.79
C SER A 5 6.60 -5.79 5.73
N PHE A 6 6.95 -5.99 4.46
CA PHE A 6 6.01 -5.96 3.35
C PHE A 6 5.56 -7.37 3.03
N THR A 7 4.25 -7.60 3.09
CA THR A 7 3.65 -8.83 2.55
C THR A 7 2.82 -8.45 1.35
N LYS A 8 3.21 -8.93 0.15
CA LYS A 8 2.36 -8.86 -1.03
C LYS A 8 1.18 -9.79 -0.79
N LEU A 9 -0.03 -9.24 -0.72
CA LEU A 9 -1.22 -10.05 -0.46
C LEU A 9 -1.83 -10.60 -1.75
N VAL A 10 -1.98 -9.78 -2.81
CA VAL A 10 -2.69 -10.15 -4.04
C VAL A 10 -2.30 -9.19 -5.19
N ASP A 11 -2.45 -9.61 -6.46
CA ASP A 11 -2.50 -8.72 -7.64
C ASP A 11 -3.83 -7.92 -7.65
N SER A 12 -3.94 -7.01 -6.70
CA SER A 12 -5.13 -6.20 -6.47
C SER A 12 -4.75 -4.87 -5.87
N CYS A 13 -5.64 -3.87 -5.97
CA CYS A 13 -5.51 -2.61 -5.24
C CYS A 13 -6.57 -2.46 -4.16
N GLN A 14 -6.24 -1.68 -3.13
CA GLN A 14 -7.24 -1.00 -2.32
C GLN A 14 -7.74 0.25 -3.04
N THR A 15 -9.02 0.58 -2.89
CA THR A 15 -9.63 1.74 -3.56
C THR A 15 -9.65 3.00 -2.69
N ASN A 16 -9.48 2.84 -1.38
CA ASN A 16 -9.48 3.96 -0.43
C ASN A 16 -8.09 4.60 -0.33
N ILE A 17 -7.82 5.48 -1.31
CA ILE A 17 -6.56 6.21 -1.46
C ILE A 17 -6.55 7.41 -0.51
N LEU A 18 -5.54 7.47 0.34
CA LEU A 18 -5.27 8.59 1.25
C LEU A 18 -4.36 9.63 0.60
N ALA A 19 -3.39 9.17 -0.18
CA ALA A 19 -2.46 10.02 -0.92
C ALA A 19 -1.83 9.22 -2.08
N THR A 20 -1.39 9.92 -3.12
CA THR A 20 -0.63 9.34 -4.24
C THR A 20 0.76 9.94 -4.26
N VAL A 21 1.78 9.10 -4.37
CA VAL A 21 3.18 9.49 -4.41
C VAL A 21 3.77 9.04 -5.75
N PRO A 22 4.24 9.99 -6.60
CA PRO A 22 5.01 9.63 -7.78
C PRO A 22 6.36 9.06 -7.35
N LEU A 23 6.78 7.98 -8.00
CA LEU A 23 8.05 7.31 -7.76
C LEU A 23 9.02 7.63 -8.89
N TYR A 24 10.22 8.11 -8.55
CA TYR A 24 11.29 8.37 -9.52
C TYR A 24 12.15 7.12 -9.81
N ASN A 25 11.83 5.99 -9.17
CA ASN A 25 12.41 4.63 -9.30
C ASN A 25 11.48 3.67 -8.53
N PRO A 26 11.47 2.32 -8.68
CA PRO A 26 10.56 1.41 -7.96
C PRO A 26 10.95 1.25 -6.48
N ASP A 27 11.21 2.37 -5.80
CA ASP A 27 11.55 2.44 -4.39
C ASP A 27 10.27 2.58 -3.56
N LEU A 28 9.74 1.42 -3.18
CA LEU A 28 8.57 1.30 -2.31
C LEU A 28 8.82 1.87 -0.90
N PHE A 29 10.08 2.15 -0.54
CA PHE A 29 10.45 2.61 0.79
C PHE A 29 9.88 3.99 1.10
N LEU A 30 9.91 4.93 0.14
CA LEU A 30 9.34 6.27 0.32
C LEU A 30 7.83 6.22 0.56
N CYS A 31 7.14 5.33 -0.15
CA CYS A 31 5.71 5.08 0.04
C CYS A 31 5.40 4.51 1.42
N ALA A 32 6.25 3.60 1.89
CA ALA A 32 6.10 3.02 3.21
C ALA A 32 6.38 4.01 4.34
N ILE A 33 7.40 4.86 4.21
CA ILE A 33 7.63 5.98 5.14
C ILE A 33 6.41 6.90 5.15
N GLY A 34 5.90 7.26 3.96
CA GLY A 34 4.69 8.08 3.85
C GLY A 34 3.50 7.44 4.57
N CYS A 35 3.30 6.15 4.36
CA CYS A 35 2.26 5.37 5.04
C CYS A 35 2.43 5.37 6.56
N LEU A 36 3.65 5.13 7.08
CA LEU A 36 3.91 5.12 8.52
C LEU A 36 3.64 6.47 9.21
N ASN A 37 3.71 7.57 8.46
CA ASN A 37 3.40 8.92 8.95
C ASN A 37 1.91 9.27 8.89
N ILE A 38 1.06 8.43 8.31
CA ILE A 38 -0.39 8.64 8.22
C ILE A 38 -1.11 7.66 9.15
N ALA A 39 -1.81 8.19 10.15
CA ALA A 39 -2.38 7.42 11.27
C ALA A 39 -3.27 6.24 10.83
N ASN A 40 -3.99 6.37 9.72
CA ASN A 40 -4.93 5.35 9.23
C ASN A 40 -4.37 4.51 8.08
N CYS A 41 -3.09 4.67 7.73
CA CYS A 41 -2.53 3.89 6.65
C CYS A 41 -2.39 2.42 7.06
N THR A 42 -2.80 1.52 6.17
CA THR A 42 -2.71 0.07 6.40
C THR A 42 -1.84 -0.62 5.35
N GLY A 43 -1.45 0.08 4.29
CA GLY A 43 -0.70 -0.50 3.19
C GLY A 43 -0.46 0.51 2.06
N ILE A 44 0.13 0.01 0.98
CA ILE A 44 0.35 0.76 -0.25
C ILE A 44 -0.10 -0.04 -1.47
N ASN A 45 -0.67 0.63 -2.46
CA ASN A 45 -0.76 0.10 -3.83
C ASN A 45 0.47 0.54 -4.60
N TYR A 46 1.09 -0.35 -5.36
CA TYR A 46 2.14 -0.02 -6.32
C TYR A 46 1.63 -0.21 -7.74
N TRP A 47 1.88 0.76 -8.61
CA TRP A 47 1.54 0.70 -10.02
C TRP A 47 2.79 0.75 -10.87
N GLU A 48 3.21 -0.41 -11.37
CA GLU A 48 4.48 -0.56 -12.09
C GLU A 48 4.53 0.29 -13.37
N ALA A 49 3.44 0.27 -14.14
CA ALA A 49 3.35 0.98 -15.42
C ALA A 49 3.49 2.51 -15.30
N THR A 50 3.07 3.07 -14.16
CA THR A 50 3.08 4.53 -13.94
C THR A 50 4.15 4.97 -12.96
N GLN A 51 4.92 4.04 -12.38
CA GLN A 51 5.86 4.29 -11.29
C GLN A 51 5.22 5.23 -10.25
N ARG A 52 4.07 4.81 -9.71
CA ARG A 52 3.41 5.53 -8.62
C ARG A 52 3.05 4.55 -7.53
N CYS A 53 2.90 5.06 -6.31
CA CYS A 53 2.18 4.34 -5.28
C CYS A 53 1.03 5.16 -4.75
N ASP A 54 0.02 4.45 -4.24
CA ASP A 54 -1.02 5.04 -3.42
C ASP A 54 -0.83 4.57 -1.99
N ILE A 55 -0.84 5.53 -1.06
CA ILE A 55 -0.98 5.27 0.36
C ILE A 55 -2.45 5.00 0.61
N VAL A 56 -2.79 3.86 1.21
CA VAL A 56 -4.18 3.41 1.33
C VAL A 56 -4.54 3.07 2.76
N SER A 57 -5.83 3.17 3.06
CA SER A 57 -6.40 2.63 4.31
C SER A 57 -7.41 1.55 4.00
N ASN A 58 -7.29 0.43 4.72
CA ASN A 58 -8.30 -0.60 4.73
C ASN A 58 -9.51 -0.08 5.54
N ASN A 59 -10.50 0.45 4.84
CA ASN A 59 -11.82 0.70 5.42
C ASN A 59 -12.62 -0.62 5.39
N SER A 60 -12.24 -1.61 6.19
CA SER A 60 -13.03 -2.83 6.31
C SER A 60 -12.95 -3.39 7.73
N THR A 61 -14.04 -3.20 8.45
CA THR A 61 -14.49 -4.01 9.60
C THR A 61 -14.76 -5.49 9.23
N SER A 62 -14.38 -5.93 8.03
CA SER A 62 -14.52 -7.28 7.52
C SER A 62 -13.25 -7.66 6.76
N HIS A 63 -12.78 -8.89 6.97
CA HIS A 63 -11.58 -9.49 6.36
C HIS A 63 -11.65 -9.67 4.83
N ALA A 64 -12.53 -8.94 4.16
CA ALA A 64 -12.71 -8.94 2.72
C ALA A 64 -12.67 -7.49 2.24
N SER A 65 -11.49 -6.88 2.28
CA SER A 65 -11.24 -5.65 1.54
C SER A 65 -11.65 -5.90 0.08
N ILE A 66 -12.32 -4.92 -0.53
CA ILE A 66 -12.71 -4.97 -1.95
C ILE A 66 -11.43 -4.91 -2.78
N VAL A 67 -10.85 -6.09 -2.96
CA VAL A 67 -9.69 -6.42 -3.78
C VAL A 67 -10.22 -6.43 -5.21
N THR A 68 -10.07 -5.31 -5.92
CA THR A 68 -10.36 -5.27 -7.35
C THR A 68 -9.14 -5.85 -8.06
N ASN A 69 -9.33 -6.91 -8.84
CA ASN A 69 -8.31 -7.40 -9.77
C ASN A 69 -8.06 -6.31 -10.80
N ILE A 70 -6.98 -5.56 -10.64
CA ILE A 70 -6.58 -4.48 -11.53
C ILE A 70 -5.19 -4.86 -12.04
N SER A 71 -5.09 -5.07 -13.36
CA SER A 71 -3.81 -5.29 -14.01
C SER A 71 -2.84 -4.17 -13.65
N ASP A 72 -1.56 -4.51 -13.44
CA ASP A 72 -0.46 -3.60 -13.11
C ASP A 72 -0.51 -2.97 -11.71
N CYS A 73 -1.38 -3.47 -10.82
CA CYS A 73 -1.44 -3.04 -9.44
C CYS A 73 -1.10 -4.14 -8.45
N GLN A 74 -0.24 -3.80 -7.48
CA GLN A 74 0.20 -4.70 -6.43
C GLN A 74 -0.06 -4.06 -5.06
N TYR A 75 -0.85 -4.73 -4.22
CA TYR A 75 -1.10 -4.27 -2.86
C TYR A 75 -0.13 -4.91 -1.86
N TYR A 76 0.51 -4.05 -1.07
CA TYR A 76 1.41 -4.42 0.02
C TYR A 76 0.83 -3.95 1.35
N VAL A 77 0.63 -4.87 2.28
CA VAL A 77 0.28 -4.52 3.66
C VAL A 77 1.53 -4.14 4.43
N LEU A 78 1.44 -3.05 5.19
CA LEU A 78 2.45 -2.69 6.16
C LEU A 78 2.06 -3.26 7.51
N VAL A 79 2.82 -4.25 7.99
CA VAL A 79 2.69 -4.78 9.34
C VAL A 79 3.77 -4.17 10.22
N ARG A 80 3.37 -3.44 11.26
CA ARG A 80 4.29 -3.05 12.34
C ARG A 80 4.46 -4.26 13.25
N LEU A 81 5.67 -4.82 13.29
CA LEU A 81 6.02 -5.85 14.27
C LEU A 81 6.51 -5.14 15.53
N LEU A 82 5.75 -5.30 16.62
CA LEU A 82 6.08 -4.83 17.97
C LEU A 82 7.14 -5.72 18.61
#